data_AF-A0A436E7N9-F1
#
_entry.id   AF-A0A436E7N9-F1
#
_cell.length_a   1.000
_cell.length_b   1.000
_cell.length_c   1.000
_cell.angle_alpha   90.00
_cell.angle_beta   90.00
_cell.angle_gamma   90.00
#
_symmetry.space_group_name_H-M   'P 1'
#
loop_
_entity.id
_entity.type
_entity.pdbx_description
1 polymer ?
#
loop_
_entity_poly.entity_id
_entity_poly.type
_entity_poly.pdbx_seq_one_letter_code
_entity_poly.pdbx_strand_id
1 'polypeptide(L)' 'MRAFFRLLVVVIVASGVTGCTSISYYAQSVQGHLRIMTARQDVGKLIEDPSTPKALRARMASASAIR' A
#
# COMPACT_ATOMS: atom_id res chain seq x y z
N MET A 1 27.63 -34.85 -0.09
CA MET A 1 28.31 -33.67 0.52
C MET A 1 28.44 -32.48 -0.42
N ARG A 2 29.04 -32.62 -1.62
CA ARG A 2 29.23 -31.48 -2.55
C ARG A 2 27.93 -30.78 -3.00
N ALA A 3 26.87 -31.55 -3.26
CA ALA A 3 25.56 -30.99 -3.63
C ALA A 3 24.88 -30.24 -2.47
N PHE A 4 24.98 -30.78 -1.25
CA PHE A 4 24.48 -30.15 -0.04
C PHE A 4 25.20 -28.82 0.25
N PHE A 5 26.52 -28.80 0.09
CA PHE A 5 27.32 -27.58 0.27
C PHE A 5 26.99 -26.52 -0.79
N ARG A 6 26.76 -26.92 -2.04
CA ARG A 6 26.30 -26.01 -3.11
C ARG A 6 24.92 -25.42 -2.80
N LEU A 7 23.98 -26.23 -2.33
CA LEU A 7 22.66 -25.77 -1.91
C LEU A 7 22.74 -24.76 -0.76
N LEU A 8 23.56 -25.03 0.26
CA LEU A 8 23.78 -24.09 1.36
C LEU A 8 24.35 -22.75 0.88
N VAL A 9 25.37 -22.77 0.01
CA VAL A 9 25.95 -21.53 -0.54
C VAL A 9 24.93 -20.73 -1.34
N VAL A 10 24.10 -21.38 -2.16
CA VAL A 10 23.04 -20.71 -2.94
C VAL A 10 22.01 -20.05 -2.01
N VAL A 11 21.56 -20.74 -0.96
CA VAL A 11 20.59 -20.19 0.01
C VAL A 11 21.18 -19.00 0.77
N ILE A 12 22.45 -19.07 1.17
CA ILE A 12 23.14 -17.98 1.87
C ILE A 12 23.28 -16.75 0.95
N VAL A 13 23.70 -16.94 -0.29
CA VAL A 13 23.84 -15.85 -1.27
C VAL A 13 22.46 -15.24 -1.58
N ALA A 14 21.42 -16.05 -1.78
CA ALA A 14 20.07 -15.57 -2.03
C ALA A 14 19.52 -14.73 -0.87
N SER A 15 19.80 -15.15 0.36
CA SER A 15 19.42 -14.41 1.59
C SER A 15 20.16 -13.09 1.74
N GLY A 16 21.38 -12.95 1.18
CA GLY A 16 22.13 -11.70 1.19
C GLY A 16 21.62 -10.65 0.19
N VAL A 17 20.93 -11.08 -0.88
CA VAL A 17 20.30 -10.18 -1.86
C VAL A 17 18.96 -9.65 -1.36
N THR A 18 18.26 -10.40 -0.50
CA THR A 18 17.13 -9.89 0.28
C THR A 18 17.69 -9.11 1.47
N GLY A 19 17.81 -7.79 1.38
CA GLY A 19 18.47 -6.96 2.41
C GLY A 19 17.99 -7.21 3.85
N CYS A 20 18.70 -6.68 4.85
CA CYS A 20 18.51 -6.94 6.29
C CYS A 20 17.12 -6.60 6.90
N THR A 21 16.13 -6.22 6.08
CA THR A 21 14.76 -5.93 6.49
C THR A 21 13.86 -7.09 6.08
N SER A 22 12.91 -7.46 6.94
CA SER A 22 12.04 -8.60 6.65
C SER A 22 11.07 -8.28 5.51
N ILE A 23 10.79 -9.27 4.66
CA ILE A 23 9.70 -9.21 3.67
C ILE A 23 8.38 -8.79 4.34
N SER A 24 8.17 -9.19 5.58
CA SER A 24 7.02 -8.80 6.41
C SER A 24 6.89 -7.28 6.63
N TYR A 25 8.01 -6.54 6.74
CA TYR A 25 8.00 -5.09 6.90
C TYR A 25 7.44 -4.37 5.67
N TYR A 26 7.87 -4.78 4.47
CA TYR A 26 7.36 -4.23 3.22
C TYR A 26 5.92 -4.68 2.96
N ALA A 27 5.61 -5.94 3.24
CA ALA A 27 4.25 -6.45 3.11
C ALA A 27 3.27 -5.65 3.99
N GLN A 28 3.64 -5.34 5.24
CA GLN A 28 2.82 -4.52 6.14
C GLN A 28 2.61 -3.10 5.61
N SER A 29 3.67 -2.47 5.09
CA SER A 29 3.63 -1.10 4.59
C SER A 29 2.75 -0.99 3.33
N VAL A 30 2.91 -1.93 2.40
CA VAL A 30 2.14 -1.97 1.15
C VAL A 30 0.70 -2.37 1.40
N GLN A 31 0.43 -3.24 2.38
CA GLN A 31 -0.94 -3.68 2.68
C GLN A 31 -1.84 -2.52 3.11
N GLY A 32 -1.35 -1.63 3.99
CA GLY A 32 -2.11 -0.43 4.39
C GLY A 32 -2.41 0.50 3.21
N HIS A 33 -1.41 0.74 2.37
CA HIS A 33 -1.54 1.57 1.18
C HIS A 33 -2.56 1.00 0.19
N LEU A 34 -2.48 -0.31 -0.08
CA LEU A 34 -3.42 -1.00 -0.96
C LEU A 34 -4.86 -0.91 -0.44
N ARG A 35 -5.09 -1.12 0.87
CA ARG A 35 -6.45 -1.00 1.44
C ARG A 35 -7.08 0.36 1.16
N ILE A 36 -6.32 1.45 1.34
CA ILE A 36 -6.79 2.81 1.06
C ILE A 36 -7.06 2.99 -0.43
N MET A 37 -6.12 2.56 -1.28
CA MET A 37 -6.25 2.67 -2.74
C MET A 37 -7.45 1.90 -3.29
N THR A 38 -7.75 0.73 -2.74
CA THR A 38 -8.90 -0.09 -3.15
C THR A 38 -10.22 0.44 -2.62
N ALA A 39 -10.21 1.15 -1.48
CA ALA A 39 -11.42 1.73 -0.87
C ALA A 39 -11.74 3.15 -1.37
N ARG A 40 -11.08 3.61 -2.44
CA ARG A 40 -11.30 4.94 -3.01
C ARG A 40 -12.77 5.09 -3.45
N GLN A 41 -13.29 6.29 -3.22
CA GLN A 41 -14.61 6.69 -3.71
C GLN A 41 -14.47 7.93 -4.60
N ASP A 42 -15.45 8.14 -5.48
CA ASP A 42 -15.48 9.28 -6.37
C ASP A 42 -15.91 10.55 -5.60
N VAL A 43 -15.01 11.52 -5.52
CA VAL A 43 -15.23 12.75 -4.75
C VAL A 43 -16.40 13.56 -5.33
N GLY A 44 -16.58 13.60 -6.64
CA GLY A 44 -17.68 14.32 -7.28
C GLY A 44 -19.03 13.72 -6.88
N LYS A 45 -19.15 12.38 -6.99
CA LYS A 45 -20.37 11.66 -6.57
C LYS A 45 -20.70 11.90 -5.10
N LEU A 46 -19.70 11.90 -4.22
CA LEU A 46 -19.93 12.15 -2.79
C LEU A 46 -20.29 13.62 -2.49
N ILE A 47 -19.87 14.59 -3.30
CA ILE A 47 -20.31 15.98 -3.17
C ILE A 47 -21.79 16.12 -3.55
N GLU A 48 -22.23 15.42 -4.59
CA GLU A 48 -23.61 15.47 -5.06
C GLU A 48 -24.57 14.64 -4.19
N ASP A 49 -24.06 13.63 -3.47
CA ASP A 49 -24.85 12.75 -2.62
C ASP A 49 -25.44 13.51 -1.40
N PRO A 50 -26.78 13.61 -1.29
CA PRO A 50 -27.44 14.29 -0.17
C PRO A 50 -27.26 13.57 1.16
N SER A 51 -26.95 12.27 1.16
CA SER A 51 -26.66 11.49 2.37
C SER A 51 -25.28 11.81 2.97
N THR A 52 -24.38 12.40 2.17
CA THR A 52 -23.06 12.82 2.66
C THR A 52 -23.20 14.06 3.56
N PRO A 53 -22.63 14.06 4.77
CA PRO A 53 -22.71 15.20 5.69
C PRO A 53 -22.29 16.51 5.03
N LYS A 54 -23.09 17.57 5.20
CA LYS A 54 -22.88 18.87 4.55
C LYS A 54 -21.48 19.45 4.76
N ALA A 55 -20.93 19.31 5.97
CA ALA A 55 -19.58 19.77 6.30
C ALA A 55 -18.49 19.02 5.51
N LEU A 56 -18.67 17.71 5.28
CA LEU A 56 -17.74 16.90 4.51
C LEU A 56 -17.79 17.28 3.03
N ARG A 57 -19.00 17.43 2.46
CA ARG A 57 -19.18 17.90 1.08
C ARG A 57 -18.50 19.25 0.84
N ALA A 58 -18.67 20.19 1.77
CA ALA A 58 -18.04 21.51 1.67
C ALA A 58 -16.50 21.45 1.67
N ARG A 59 -15.91 20.64 2.57
CA ARG A 59 -14.45 20.45 2.62
C ARG A 59 -13.91 19.79 1.36
N MET A 60 -14.59 18.77 0.85
CA MET A 60 -14.21 18.10 -0.39
C MET A 60 -14.32 19.02 -1.61
N ALA A 61 -15.39 19.82 -1.70
CA ALA A 61 -15.55 20.82 -2.77
C ALA A 61 -14.40 21.84 -2.75
N SER A 62 -14.05 22.35 -1.56
CA SER A 62 -12.90 23.25 -1.40
C SER A 62 -11.57 22.60 -1.82
N ALA A 63 -11.32 21.36 -1.41
CA ALA A 63 -10.12 20.64 -1.81
C ALA A 63 -10.07 20.33 -3.32
N SER A 64 -11.22 20.03 -3.94
CA SER A 64 -11.29 19.76 -5.39
C SER A 64 -11.00 20.98 -6.26
N ALA A 65 -11.22 22.18 -5.76
CA ALA A 65 -10.94 23.43 -6.48
C ALA A 65 -9.43 23.73 -6.62
N ILE A 66 -8.56 22.99 -5.92
CA ILE A 66 -7.10 23.14 -6.01
C ILE A 66 -6.53 22.40 -7.24
N ARG A 67 -7.28 21.43 -7.77
CA ARG A 67 -6.90 20.65 -8.95
C ARG A 67 -7.02 21.48 -10.22
#